data_AF-A0A3C0HFA2-F1
#
_entry.id   AF-A0A3C0HFA2-F1
#
_cell.length_a   1.000
_cell.length_b   1.000
_cell.length_c   1.000
_cell.angle_alpha   90.00
_cell.angle_beta   90.00
_cell.angle_gamma   90.00
#
_symmetry.space_group_name_H-M   'P 1'
#
loop_
_entity.id
_entity.type
_entity.pdbx_description
1 polymer ?
#
loop_
_entity_poly.entity_id
_entity_poly.type
_entity_poly.pdbx_seq_one_letter_code
_entity_poly.pdbx_strand_id
1 'polypeptide(L)' 'MIKFTTGIKGIFYSKNKPDYTKKWISNVEVAHEIDTIKYIANNELAILVCTTNLAALIIGVDR' A
#
# COMPACT_ATOMS: atom_id res chain seq x y z
N MET A 1 4.25 0.15 -0.24
CA MET A 1 4.00 0.72 1.10
C MET A 1 5.17 0.40 2.01
N ILE A 2 5.61 1.37 2.82
CA ILE A 2 6.51 1.14 3.95
C ILE A 2 5.63 1.16 5.20
N LYS A 3 5.61 0.07 5.96
CA LYS A 3 4.74 -0.10 7.14
C LYS A 3 5.57 -0.05 8.41
N PHE A 4 5.03 0.62 9.42
CA PHE A 4 5.60 0.74 10.76
C PHE A 4 4.62 0.21 11.79
N THR A 5 4.38 -1.10 11.76
CA THR A 5 3.31 -1.75 12.56
C THR A 5 3.55 -1.70 14.07
N THR A 6 4.79 -1.46 14.51
CA THR A 6 5.17 -1.29 15.92
C THR A 6 5.85 0.07 16.18
N GLY A 7 5.59 1.06 15.32
CA GLY A 7 6.29 2.35 15.32
C GLY A 7 7.62 2.33 14.56
N ILE A 8 8.41 3.40 14.66
CA ILE A 8 9.59 3.68 13.82
C ILE A 8 10.70 2.61 13.91
N LYS A 9 10.65 1.74 14.93
CA LYS A 9 11.66 0.71 15.20
C LYS A 9 11.48 -0.58 14.39
N GLY A 10 10.36 -0.76 13.69
CA GLY A 10 10.08 -1.95 12.86
C GLY A 10 9.61 -1.54 11.47
N ILE A 11 10.49 -1.66 10.47
CA ILE A 11 10.19 -1.30 9.07
C ILE A 11 9.83 -2.55 8.29
N PHE A 12 8.65 -2.56 7.68
CA PHE A 12 8.19 -3.62 6.79
C PHE A 12 7.87 -3.07 5.41
N TYR A 13 8.43 -3.67 4.36
CA TYR A 13 8.12 -3.29 2.98
C TYR A 13 7.06 -4.24 2.43
N SER A 14 5.96 -3.67 1.92
CA SER A 14 4.87 -4.43 1.30
C SER A 14 4.46 -3.74 0.01
N LYS A 15 4.71 -4.41 -1.13
CA LYS A 15 4.34 -3.93 -2.47
C LYS A 15 2.95 -4.41 -2.88
N ASN A 16 2.64 -5.68 -2.63
CA ASN A 16 1.37 -6.28 -2.97
C ASN A 16 0.24 -5.78 -2.05
N LYS A 17 -0.95 -5.56 -2.62
CA LYS A 17 -2.19 -5.26 -1.92
C LYS A 17 -2.54 -6.47 -1.06
N PRO A 18 -2.67 -6.34 0.27
CA PRO A 18 -3.04 -7.46 1.12
C PRO A 18 -4.49 -7.90 0.87
N ASP A 19 -4.74 -9.21 0.88
CA ASP A 19 -6.08 -9.78 0.64
C ASP A 19 -7.12 -9.34 1.67
N TYR A 20 -6.68 -8.99 2.88
CA TYR A 20 -7.55 -8.49 3.96
C TYR A 20 -7.96 -7.01 3.80
N THR A 21 -7.50 -6.32 2.76
CA THR A 21 -7.95 -4.95 2.47
C THR A 21 -9.41 -4.93 2.03
N LYS A 22 -10.12 -3.83 2.28
CA LYS A 22 -11.53 -3.70 1.90
C LYS A 22 -11.68 -3.87 0.38
N LYS A 23 -12.73 -4.59 -0.04
CA LYS A 23 -12.96 -4.94 -1.46
C LYS A 23 -13.05 -3.73 -2.39
N TRP A 24 -13.55 -2.60 -1.90
CA TRP A 24 -13.71 -1.35 -2.67
C TRP A 24 -12.38 -0.62 -2.92
N ILE A 25 -11.29 -1.00 -2.28
CA ILE A 25 -9.98 -0.38 -2.52
C ILE A 25 -9.47 -0.81 -3.90
N SER A 26 -9.35 0.16 -4.81
CA SER A 26 -8.84 -0.06 -6.16
C SER A 26 -7.37 -0.51 -6.16
N ASN A 27 -6.96 -1.22 -7.22
CA ASN A 27 -5.59 -1.65 -7.42
C ASN A 27 -5.15 -1.54 -8.88
N VAL A 28 -3.85 -1.42 -9.10
CA VAL A 28 -3.19 -1.49 -10.41
C VAL A 28 -2.32 -2.74 -10.43
N GLU A 29 -2.48 -3.54 -11.47
CA GLU A 29 -1.66 -4.72 -11.71
C GLU A 29 -0.42 -4.33 -12.52
N VAL A 30 0.75 -4.78 -12.07
CA VAL A 30 2.02 -4.60 -12.78
C VAL A 30 2.67 -5.97 -12.91
N ALA A 31 2.86 -6.40 -14.15
CA ALA A 31 3.57 -7.63 -14.46
C ALA A 31 5.06 -7.48 -14.14
N HIS A 32 5.60 -8.43 -13.39
CA HIS A 32 7.04 -8.64 -13.20
C HIS A 32 7.43 -9.99 -13.82
N GLU A 33 8.74 -10.22 -14.00
CA GLU A 33 9.28 -11.42 -14.67
C GLU A 33 8.81 -12.75 -14.07
N ILE A 34 8.45 -12.77 -12.79
CA ILE A 34 8.10 -13.99 -12.04
C ILE A 34 6.62 -13.99 -11.61
N ASP A 35 6.00 -12.82 -11.43
CA ASP A 35 4.64 -12.71 -10.92
C ASP A 35 4.00 -11.35 -11.25
N THR A 36 2.68 -11.23 -11.12
CA THR A 36 1.97 -9.96 -11.20
C THR A 36 1.74 -9.37 -9.82
N ILE A 37 2.24 -8.17 -9.58
CA ILE A 37 2.06 -7.46 -8.31
C ILE A 37 0.85 -6.53 -8.41
N LYS A 38 -0.06 -6.60 -7.43
CA LYS A 38 -1.22 -5.70 -7.31
C LYS A 38 -0.87 -4.55 -6.37
N TYR A 39 -0.69 -3.35 -6.89
CA TYR A 39 -0.43 -2.16 -6.09
C TYR A 39 -1.74 -1.47 -5.73
N ILE A 40 -1.87 -0.91 -4.51
CA ILE A 40 -3.05 -0.10 -4.14
C ILE A 40 -3.06 1.18 -5.00
N ALA A 41 -4.21 1.47 -5.62
CA ALA A 41 -4.43 2.70 -6.37
C ALA A 41 -4.97 3.78 -5.44
N ASN A 42 -4.14 4.75 -5.06
CA ASN A 42 -4.55 5.89 -4.22
C ASN A 42 -5.21 6.99 -5.06
N ASN A 43 -6.34 6.68 -5.69
CA ASN A 43 -7.08 7.62 -6.55
C ASN A 43 -8.16 8.41 -5.81
N GLU A 44 -8.42 8.09 -4.54
CA GLU A 44 -9.43 8.74 -3.70
C GLU A 44 -8.91 8.98 -2.28
N LEU A 45 -9.37 10.07 -1.63
CA LEU A 45 -8.97 10.41 -0.27
C LEU A 45 -9.31 9.30 0.74
N ALA A 46 -10.43 8.59 0.54
CA ALA A 46 -10.82 7.47 1.39
C ALA A 46 -9.81 6.31 1.36
N ILE A 47 -9.17 6.08 0.22
CA ILE A 47 -8.13 5.06 0.07
C ILE A 47 -6.86 5.51 0.78
N LEU A 48 -6.50 6.79 0.68
CA LEU A 48 -5.38 7.36 1.42
C LEU A 48 -5.55 7.18 2.94
N VAL A 49 -6.71 7.50 3.49
CA VAL A 49 -7.02 7.27 4.92
C VAL A 49 -6.94 5.78 5.28
N CYS A 50 -7.42 4.89 4.42
CA CYS A 50 -7.29 3.44 4.64
C CYS A 50 -5.83 2.97 4.66
N THR A 51 -4.95 3.56 3.85
CA THR A 51 -3.52 3.23 3.91
C THR A 51 -2.87 3.72 5.21
N THR A 52 -3.29 4.85 5.76
CA THR A 52 -2.85 5.31 7.09
C THR A 52 -3.29 4.36 8.20
N ASN A 53 -4.53 3.83 8.13
CA ASN A 53 -5.03 2.80 9.06
C ASN A 53 -4.24 1.49 9.01
N LEU A 54 -3.50 1.23 7.93
CA LEU A 54 -2.60 0.07 7.81
C LEU A 54 -1.20 0.34 8.38
N ALA A 55 -1.01 1.46 9.11
CA ALA A 55 0.29 1.97 9.54
C ALA A 55 1.29 2.10 8.38
N ALA A 56 0.78 2.33 7.16
CA ALA A 56 1.61 2.55 5.98
C ALA A 56 2.00 4.02 5.93
N LEU A 57 3.30 4.30 6.07
CA LEU A 57 3.86 5.57 5.66
C LEU A 57 4.01 5.54 4.14
N ILE A 58 3.25 6.39 3.47
CA ILE A 58 3.43 6.64 2.04
C ILE A 58 4.48 7.74 1.94
N ILE A 59 5.67 7.38 1.46
CA ILE A 59 6.65 8.37 1.02
C ILE A 59 6.17 8.81 -0.37
N GLY A 60 5.41 9.89 -0.41
CA GLY A 60 5.20 10.63 -1.65
C GLY A 60 6.48 11.39 -1.96
N VAL A 61 7.01 11.22 -3.17
CA VAL A 61 8.01 12.15 -3.69
C VAL A 61 7.21 13.31 -4.26
N ASP A 62 7.27 14.47 -3.60
CA ASP A 62 6.82 15.72 -4.21
C ASP A 62 7.60 15.88 -5.52
N ARG A 63 6.88 16.03 -6.63
CA ARG A 63 7.49 16.23 -7.95
C ARG A 63 7.90 17.68 -8.13
#